data_AF-A0A536E624-F1
#
_entry.id   AF-A0A536E624-F1
#
_cell.length_a   1.000
_cell.length_b   1.000
_cell.length_c   1.000
_cell.angle_alpha   90.00
_cell.angle_beta   90.00
_cell.angle_gamma   90.00
#
_symmetry.space_group_name_H-M   'P 1'
#
loop_
_entity.id
_entity.type
_entity.pdbx_description
1 polymer ?
#
loop_
_entity_poly.entity_id
_entity_poly.type
_entity_poly.pdbx_seq_one_letter_code
_entity_poly.pdbx_strand_id
1 'polypeptide(L)'
;MKVKPRDALASPVAASHDGSIDLDKPIFTLSVASEILEVHPRTLMMYEHLSMIQPRRTVTNRRRYSRRDVMKLQAIQTLTREHHVNLAGVRYILALLKRLQNAGVDPPEELKNLDVTQLDV
;
A
#
# COMPACT_ATOMS: atom_id res chain seq x y z
N MET A 1 9.44 2.21 51.40
CA MET A 1 8.58 1.77 50.28
C MET A 1 8.96 2.57 49.05
N LYS A 2 9.46 1.89 48.01
CA LYS A 2 9.84 2.49 46.71
C LYS A 2 8.57 2.60 45.87
N VAL A 3 8.20 3.83 45.50
CA VAL A 3 7.14 4.06 44.50
C VAL A 3 7.74 4.92 43.40
N LYS A 4 7.86 4.33 42.21
CA LYS A 4 8.10 4.94 40.90
C LYS A 4 7.15 4.20 39.94
N PRO A 5 6.65 4.77 38.82
CA PRO A 5 6.67 6.15 38.34
C PRO A 5 5.24 6.69 38.07
N ARG A 6 5.12 7.99 37.80
CA ARG A 6 4.09 8.49 36.88
C ARG A 6 4.87 9.08 35.71
N ASP A 7 4.92 8.32 34.62
CA ASP A 7 5.50 8.78 33.38
C ASP A 7 4.82 10.08 32.96
N ALA A 8 5.64 11.10 32.81
CA ALA A 8 5.27 12.39 32.28
C ALA A 8 4.67 12.18 30.88
N LEU A 9 3.50 12.78 30.67
CA LEU A 9 2.82 12.80 29.39
C LEU A 9 3.77 13.30 28.31
N ALA A 10 4.07 12.44 27.35
CA ALA A 10 4.61 12.86 26.08
C ALA A 10 3.57 13.78 25.42
N SER A 11 3.88 15.08 25.34
CA SER A 11 3.14 16.05 24.54
C SER A 11 2.98 15.51 23.11
N PRO A 12 1.78 15.54 22.52
CA PRO A 12 1.65 15.32 21.10
C PRO A 12 2.25 16.55 20.41
N VAL A 13 3.41 16.36 19.80
CA VAL A 13 4.00 17.36 18.90
C VAL A 13 2.97 17.66 17.81
N ALA A 14 2.67 18.94 17.68
CA ALA A 14 1.80 19.51 16.67
C ALA A 14 2.20 19.01 15.27
N ALA A 15 1.45 18.05 14.74
CA ALA A 15 1.40 17.81 13.30
C ALA A 15 0.37 18.77 12.72
N SER A 16 0.87 19.91 12.25
CA SER A 16 0.23 20.78 11.29
C SER A 16 -0.53 19.95 10.26
N HIS A 17 -1.86 19.94 10.35
CA HIS A 17 -2.74 19.45 9.28
C HIS A 17 -2.65 20.44 8.13
N ASP A 18 -1.61 20.28 7.31
CA ASP A 18 -1.77 20.51 5.89
C ASP A 18 -2.77 19.45 5.38
N GLY A 19 -3.69 19.84 4.49
CA GLY A 19 -4.73 18.94 3.98
C GLY A 19 -4.20 17.80 3.09
N SER A 20 -2.89 17.52 3.14
CA SER A 20 -2.25 16.42 2.44
C SER A 20 -2.60 15.10 3.12
N ILE A 21 -3.37 14.27 2.41
CA ILE A 21 -3.74 12.93 2.85
C ILE A 21 -2.45 12.12 3.03
N ASP A 22 -2.14 11.75 4.28
CA ASP A 22 -1.06 10.80 4.58
C ASP A 22 -1.37 9.44 3.94
N LEU A 23 -0.67 9.15 2.84
CA LEU A 23 -0.90 7.95 2.02
C LEU A 23 -0.49 6.66 2.73
N ASP A 24 0.38 6.75 3.74
CA ASP A 24 0.92 5.62 4.51
C ASP A 24 0.05 5.28 5.71
N LYS A 25 -0.88 6.16 6.08
CA LYS A 25 -1.78 5.94 7.21
C LYS A 25 -2.70 4.73 6.95
N PRO A 26 -2.60 3.65 7.75
CA PRO A 26 -3.33 2.42 7.51
C PRO A 26 -4.78 2.53 8.02
N ILE A 27 -5.67 3.12 7.21
CA ILE A 27 -7.06 3.42 7.61
C ILE A 27 -8.07 2.38 7.10
N PHE A 28 -7.82 1.77 5.95
CA PHE A 28 -8.79 0.90 5.27
C PHE A 28 -8.82 -0.50 5.89
N THR A 29 -10.01 -1.05 6.08
CA THR A 29 -10.17 -2.46 6.50
C THR A 29 -10.19 -3.37 5.27
N LEU A 30 -10.06 -4.68 5.48
CA LEU A 30 -10.15 -5.66 4.38
C LEU A 30 -11.45 -5.50 3.56
N SER A 31 -12.59 -5.28 4.23
CA SER A 31 -13.90 -5.11 3.58
C SER A 31 -13.94 -3.86 2.69
N VAL A 32 -13.43 -2.74 3.21
CA VAL A 32 -13.41 -1.47 2.47
C VAL A 32 -12.43 -1.56 1.30
N ALA A 33 -11.27 -2.19 1.50
CA ALA A 33 -10.32 -2.41 0.42
C ALA A 33 -10.88 -3.31 -0.69
N SER A 34 -11.64 -4.37 -0.35
CA SER A 34 -12.29 -5.22 -1.34
C SER A 34 -13.35 -4.49 -2.16
N GLU A 35 -14.09 -3.58 -1.54
CA GLU A 35 -15.11 -2.77 -2.21
C GLU A 35 -14.46 -1.77 -3.16
N ILE A 36 -13.43 -1.05 -2.72
CA ILE A 36 -12.69 -0.09 -3.56
C ILE A 36 -12.08 -0.76 -4.79
N LEU A 37 -11.54 -1.97 -4.62
CA LEU A 37 -10.83 -2.69 -5.69
C LEU A 37 -11.76 -3.63 -6.48
N GLU A 38 -13.04 -3.69 -6.13
CA GLU A 38 -14.04 -4.59 -6.74
C GLU A 38 -13.53 -6.04 -6.84
N VAL A 39 -12.93 -6.54 -5.75
CA VAL A 39 -12.38 -7.89 -5.65
C VAL A 39 -12.89 -8.61 -4.42
N HIS A 40 -13.01 -9.92 -4.53
CA HIS A 40 -13.36 -10.74 -3.38
C HIS A 40 -12.28 -10.66 -2.29
N PRO A 41 -12.64 -10.56 -0.98
CA PRO A 41 -11.67 -10.49 0.12
C PRO A 41 -10.64 -11.63 0.13
N ARG A 42 -11.04 -12.83 -0.33
CA ARG A 42 -10.13 -13.99 -0.47
C ARG A 42 -8.96 -13.71 -1.42
N THR A 43 -9.18 -12.96 -2.49
CA THR A 43 -8.15 -12.57 -3.47
C THR A 43 -7.15 -11.61 -2.84
N LEU A 44 -7.62 -10.64 -2.04
CA LEU A 44 -6.73 -9.75 -1.30
C LEU A 44 -5.86 -10.50 -0.29
N MET A 45 -6.43 -11.47 0.42
CA MET A 45 -5.66 -12.34 1.32
C MET A 45 -4.63 -13.18 0.56
N MET A 46 -4.93 -13.61 -0.66
CA MET A 46 -3.99 -14.34 -1.51
C MET A 46 -2.80 -13.44 -1.89
N TYR A 47 -3.05 -12.18 -2.28
CA TYR A 47 -1.97 -11.23 -2.61
C TYR A 47 -1.09 -10.92 -1.40
N GLU A 48 -1.66 -10.80 -0.19
CA GLU A 48 -0.89 -10.69 1.05
C GLU A 48 -0.03 -11.94 1.32
N HIS A 49 -0.61 -13.14 1.17
CA HIS A 49 0.12 -14.39 1.37
C HIS A 49 1.31 -14.55 0.41
N LEU A 50 1.16 -14.05 -0.81
CA LEU A 50 2.21 -14.01 -1.83
C LEU A 50 3.20 -12.86 -1.62
N SER A 51 3.14 -12.15 -0.48
CA SER A 51 4.01 -11.03 -0.10
C SER A 51 4.01 -9.89 -1.12
N MET A 52 2.94 -9.72 -1.89
CA MET A 52 2.78 -8.57 -2.78
C MET A 52 2.51 -7.28 -1.99
N ILE A 53 1.89 -7.45 -0.83
CA ILE A 53 1.52 -6.38 0.07
C ILE A 53 1.69 -6.80 1.51
N GLN A 54 2.00 -5.83 2.38
CA GLN A 54 2.19 -6.06 3.81
C GLN A 54 1.35 -5.07 4.61
N PRO A 55 0.05 -5.35 4.81
CA PRO A 55 -0.83 -4.46 5.56
C PRO A 55 -0.38 -4.40 7.01
N ARG A 56 -0.51 -3.23 7.63
CA ARG A 56 -0.27 -3.10 9.07
C ARG A 56 -1.34 -3.87 9.84
N ARG A 57 -0.93 -4.47 10.96
CA ARG A 57 -1.84 -5.19 11.86
C ARG A 57 -2.06 -4.36 13.12
N THR A 58 -3.31 -4.30 13.57
CA THR A 58 -3.66 -3.68 14.86
C THR A 58 -3.23 -4.57 16.02
N VAL A 59 -3.27 -4.03 17.24
CA VAL A 59 -3.06 -4.80 18.49
C VAL A 59 -4.01 -6.01 18.57
N THR A 60 -5.22 -5.88 18.04
CA THR A 60 -6.23 -6.95 17.92
C THR A 60 -6.03 -7.86 16.69
N ASN A 61 -4.86 -7.81 16.04
CA ASN A 61 -4.49 -8.57 14.86
C ASN A 61 -5.39 -8.38 13.62
N ARG A 62 -6.08 -7.23 13.51
CA ARG A 62 -6.88 -6.89 12.33
C ARG A 62 -6.01 -6.18 11.29
N ARG A 63 -6.21 -6.52 10.01
CA ARG A 63 -5.50 -5.91 8.88
C ARG A 63 -5.98 -4.49 8.63
N ARG A 64 -5.05 -3.59 8.38
CA ARG A 64 -5.28 -2.22 7.97
C ARG A 64 -4.40 -1.90 6.77
N TYR A 65 -5.04 -1.47 5.70
CA TYR A 65 -4.42 -1.09 4.45
C TYR A 65 -4.28 0.43 4.40
N SER A 66 -3.15 0.92 3.91
CA SER A 66 -2.93 2.33 3.61
C SER A 66 -3.50 2.69 2.24
N ARG A 67 -3.44 3.97 1.86
CA ARG A 67 -3.81 4.37 0.49
C ARG A 67 -2.81 3.81 -0.52
N ARG A 68 -1.50 3.84 -0.20
CA ARG A 68 -0.46 3.22 -1.03
C ARG A 68 -0.72 1.73 -1.25
N ASP A 69 -1.18 1.03 -0.22
CA ASP A 69 -1.50 -0.38 -0.34
C ASP A 69 -2.58 -0.62 -1.41
N VAL A 70 -3.65 0.18 -1.37
CA VAL A 70 -4.75 0.09 -2.33
C VAL A 70 -4.27 0.43 -3.75
N MET A 71 -3.46 1.47 -3.92
CA MET A 71 -2.89 1.83 -5.23
C MET A 71 -2.01 0.71 -5.79
N LYS A 72 -1.20 0.06 -4.94
CA LYS A 72 -0.38 -1.09 -5.34
C LYS A 72 -1.24 -2.27 -5.80
N LEU A 73 -2.31 -2.56 -5.06
CA LEU A 73 -3.24 -3.63 -5.40
C LEU A 73 -3.99 -3.36 -6.71
N GLN A 74 -4.36 -2.10 -6.97
CA GLN A 74 -4.94 -1.68 -8.24
C GLN A 74 -3.94 -1.88 -9.39
N ALA A 75 -2.68 -1.50 -9.20
CA ALA A 75 -1.65 -1.71 -10.22
C ALA A 75 -1.40 -3.20 -10.53
N ILE A 76 -1.39 -4.05 -9.49
CA ILE A 76 -1.32 -5.51 -9.65
C ILE A 76 -2.53 -6.02 -10.44
N GLN A 77 -3.73 -5.50 -10.17
CA GLN A 77 -4.96 -5.90 -10.85
C GLN A 77 -4.91 -5.54 -12.33
N THR A 78 -4.51 -4.31 -12.69
CA THR A 78 -4.35 -3.88 -14.09
C THR A 78 -3.37 -4.78 -14.83
N LEU A 79 -2.18 -5.03 -14.27
CA LEU A 79 -1.18 -5.88 -14.91
C LEU A 79 -1.64 -7.35 -15.08
N THR A 80 -2.38 -7.89 -14.12
CA THR A 80 -2.88 -9.28 -14.19
C THR A 80 -4.11 -9.44 -15.10
N ARG A 81 -5.03 -8.47 -15.10
CA ARG A 81 -6.30 -8.57 -15.85
C ARG A 81 -6.16 -8.08 -17.29
N GLU A 82 -5.53 -6.93 -17.50
CA GLU A 82 -5.47 -6.28 -18.81
C GLU A 82 -4.26 -6.75 -19.61
N HIS A 83 -3.10 -6.91 -18.96
CA HIS A 83 -1.87 -7.32 -19.62
C HIS A 83 -1.55 -8.81 -19.45
N HIS A 84 -2.43 -9.58 -18.79
CA HIS A 84 -2.30 -11.02 -18.54
C HIS A 84 -0.94 -11.43 -17.93
N VAL A 85 -0.32 -10.53 -17.16
CA VAL A 85 0.98 -10.77 -16.55
C VAL A 85 0.78 -11.65 -15.31
N ASN A 86 1.64 -12.65 -15.15
CA ASN A 86 1.65 -13.45 -13.94
C ASN A 86 2.18 -12.64 -12.73
N LEU A 87 1.91 -13.12 -11.52
CA LEU A 87 2.29 -12.43 -10.30
C LEU A 87 3.80 -12.21 -10.14
N ALA A 88 4.65 -13.14 -10.62
CA ALA A 88 6.09 -12.94 -10.60
C ALA A 88 6.53 -11.81 -11.54
N GLY A 89 5.95 -11.74 -12.74
CA GLY A 89 6.15 -10.69 -13.72
C GLY A 89 5.71 -9.33 -13.20
N VAL A 90 4.55 -9.26 -12.53
CA VAL A 90 4.06 -8.02 -11.90
C VAL A 90 5.11 -7.42 -10.96
N ARG A 91 5.76 -8.24 -10.12
CA ARG A 91 6.82 -7.75 -9.24
C ARG A 91 7.98 -7.13 -10.00
N TYR A 92 8.45 -7.78 -11.07
CA TYR A 92 9.55 -7.27 -11.87
C TYR A 92 9.16 -6.00 -12.62
N ILE A 93 7.96 -5.95 -13.19
CA ILE A 93 7.44 -4.77 -13.89
C ILE A 93 7.34 -3.58 -12.94
N LEU A 94 6.72 -3.74 -11.76
CA LEU A 94 6.62 -2.67 -10.78
C LEU A 94 8.01 -2.16 -10.34
N ALA A 95 8.97 -3.07 -10.14
CA ALA A 95 10.34 -2.69 -9.77
C ALA A 95 11.06 -1.95 -10.91
N LEU A 96 10.85 -2.37 -12.15
CA LEU A 96 11.43 -1.74 -13.33
C LEU A 96 10.83 -0.35 -13.57
N LEU A 97 9.51 -0.21 -13.49
CA LEU A 97 8.82 1.07 -13.63
C LEU A 97 9.31 2.08 -12.59
N LYS A 98 9.49 1.65 -11.33
CA LYS A 98 10.08 2.50 -10.28
C LYS A 98 11.51 2.92 -10.60
N ARG A 99 12.32 2.03 -11.19
CA ARG A 99 13.68 2.38 -11.64
C ARG A 99 13.68 3.36 -12.82
N LEU A 100 12.79 3.17 -13.79
CA LEU A 100 12.64 4.08 -14.93
C LEU A 100 12.24 5.47 -14.46
N GLN A 101 11.26 5.56 -13.55
CA GLN A 101 10.87 6.80 -12.92
C GLN A 101 12.03 7.50 -12.21
N ASN A 102 12.78 6.77 -11.38
CA ASN A 102 13.95 7.33 -10.69
C ASN A 102 15.05 7.81 -11.65
N ALA A 103 15.14 7.20 -12.84
CA ALA A 103 16.04 7.60 -13.91
C ALA A 103 15.48 8.73 -14.79
N GLY A 104 14.26 9.20 -14.53
CA GLY A 104 13.58 10.21 -15.36
C GLY A 104 13.20 9.71 -16.76
N VAL A 105 13.07 8.39 -16.93
CA VAL A 105 12.68 7.75 -18.19
C VAL A 105 11.18 7.48 -18.16
N ASP A 106 10.49 7.93 -19.21
CA ASP A 106 9.06 7.69 -19.35
C ASP A 106 8.76 6.19 -19.50
N PRO A 107 7.69 5.70 -18.83
CA PRO A 107 7.24 4.33 -19.02
C PRO A 107 6.68 4.11 -20.44
N PRO A 108 6.62 2.85 -20.91
CA PRO A 108 5.94 2.49 -22.15
C PRO A 108 4.52 3.06 -22.21
N GLU A 109 4.03 3.41 -23.40
CA GLU A 109 2.71 4.06 -23.56
C GLU A 109 1.58 3.28 -22.91
N GLU A 110 1.67 1.95 -22.98
CA GLU A 110 0.69 1.02 -22.44
C GLU A 110 0.65 1.01 -20.90
N LEU A 111 1.69 1.50 -20.24
CA LEU A 111 1.84 1.51 -18.78
C LEU A 111 1.84 2.93 -18.19
N LYS A 112 1.65 3.98 -19.00
CA LYS A 112 1.63 5.39 -18.55
C LYS A 112 0.58 5.67 -17.48
N ASN A 113 -0.53 4.92 -17.49
CA ASN A 113 -1.62 5.09 -16.54
C ASN A 113 -1.33 4.45 -15.17
N LEU A 114 -0.24 3.68 -15.06
CA LEU A 114 0.14 3.01 -13.82
C LEU A 114 0.98 3.98 -12.97
N ASP A 115 0.36 4.63 -11.99
CA ASP A 115 1.09 5.50 -11.07
C ASP A 115 1.94 4.68 -10.10
N VAL A 116 3.23 4.55 -10.42
CA VAL A 116 4.24 3.87 -9.60
C VAL A 116 4.94 4.80 -8.60
N THR A 117 4.68 6.11 -8.66
CA THR A 117 5.33 7.14 -7.84
C THR A 117 5.13 6.91 -6.36
N GLN A 118 3.96 6.39 -6.00
CA GLN A 118 3.53 6.19 -4.62
C GLN A 118 3.62 4.72 -4.19
N LEU A 119 4.37 3.88 -4.92
CA LEU A 119 4.46 2.45 -4.62
C LEU A 119 5.77 2.08 -3.91
N ASP A 120 5.61 1.47 -2.74
CA ASP A 120 6.68 0.76 -2.05
C ASP A 120 6.88 -0.61 -2.70
N VAL A 121 7.66 -0.62 -3.78
CA VAL A 121 8.28 -1.80 -4.40
C VAL A 121 9.67 -2.01 -3.84
#